data_AF-A0A2T6GR85-F1
#
_entry.id   AF-A0A2T6GR85-F1
#
_cell.length_a   1.000
_cell.length_b   1.000
_cell.length_c   1.000
_cell.angle_alpha   90.00
_cell.angle_beta   90.00
_cell.angle_gamma   90.00
#
_symmetry.space_group_name_H-M   'P 1'
#
loop_
_entity.id
_entity.type
_entity.pdbx_description
1 polymer ?
#
loop_
_entity_poly.entity_id
_entity_poly.type
_entity_poly.pdbx_seq_one_letter_code
_entity_poly.pdbx_strand_id
1 'polypeptide(L)'
;MDSNLPIADQEALVPHYQGCLYFLPLTTVFDLLHMSTLQRNLYEQAHRPGWLTWKTFSKWLTGCQPIRDMRPTQKLKLEKMLQGRPALTQLQQEIRHKDALWRPYAEWSGLMGSPLFNSKQCVDYWKDKLETEWHLACKLLPCASSGAAKLALLADSTLAEDLGTPSSRARLKALLASKLDDQALTSHADFMHTRLADCVATLLRFAAWLTADAVVLNGDLMQLSSMEDSQPLVRWLPRLTSTPSEWSNPLDDCIKHFGRLAGCSDTAALGELWAQHEYHQGKVRDITSKQRLLRDWINGGKGRPNLTSVRSLAEAVAIRAAALQGIADYQGGSEIDALRQMLHFAETTRFLQKEMLRLGLPAQLIGEVFSTYPQEYRKALMVLGHPLP
;
A
#
# COMPACT_ATOMS: atom_id res chain seq x y z
N MET A 1 1.91 48.90 -43.52
CA MET A 1 2.36 47.53 -43.83
C MET A 1 3.42 47.18 -42.80
N ASP A 2 3.51 45.89 -42.48
CA ASP A 2 4.36 45.26 -41.44
C ASP A 2 3.75 45.18 -40.04
N SER A 3 2.73 44.33 -39.92
CA SER A 3 2.37 43.66 -38.67
C SER A 3 3.32 42.48 -38.43
N ASN A 4 4.44 42.73 -37.79
CA ASN A 4 5.24 41.67 -37.15
C ASN A 4 4.51 41.24 -35.87
N LEU A 5 3.51 40.38 -36.01
CA LEU A 5 3.08 39.53 -34.90
C LEU A 5 3.97 38.29 -34.90
N PRO A 6 4.61 37.93 -33.77
CA PRO A 6 5.32 36.68 -33.67
C PRO A 6 4.34 35.54 -33.96
N ILE A 7 4.77 34.60 -34.81
CA ILE A 7 4.10 33.33 -35.00
C ILE A 7 3.94 32.73 -33.60
N ALA A 8 2.71 32.64 -33.12
CA ALA A 8 2.41 32.01 -31.85
C ALA A 8 3.00 30.60 -31.88
N ASP A 9 3.91 30.30 -30.95
CA ASP A 9 4.35 28.94 -30.65
C ASP A 9 3.11 28.05 -30.64
N GLN A 10 3.08 27.04 -31.50
CA GLN A 10 2.04 26.01 -31.44
C GLN A 10 2.17 25.36 -30.06
N GLU A 11 1.29 25.76 -29.13
CA GLU A 11 1.35 25.38 -27.72
C GLU A 11 1.25 23.85 -27.60
N ALA A 12 2.40 23.20 -27.37
CA ALA A 12 2.50 21.75 -27.29
C ALA A 12 1.63 21.21 -26.15
N LEU A 13 0.72 20.32 -26.51
CA LEU A 13 -0.19 19.68 -25.57
C LEU A 13 0.56 18.69 -24.68
N VAL A 14 0.23 18.67 -23.38
CA VAL A 14 0.87 17.76 -22.41
C VAL A 14 0.09 16.44 -22.37
N PRO A 15 0.72 15.29 -22.68
CA PRO A 15 0.08 13.98 -22.60
C PRO A 15 -0.33 13.64 -21.17
N HIS A 16 -1.46 12.97 -21.04
CA HIS A 16 -1.97 12.48 -19.76
C HIS A 16 -2.25 10.97 -19.81
N TYR A 17 -1.53 10.20 -18.98
CA TYR A 17 -1.63 8.75 -18.92
C TYR A 17 -2.52 8.30 -17.74
N GLN A 18 -3.47 7.42 -18.06
CA GLN A 18 -4.33 6.76 -17.09
C GLN A 18 -3.86 5.32 -16.88
N GLY A 19 -3.97 4.80 -15.65
CA GLY A 19 -3.54 3.46 -15.27
C GLY A 19 -2.31 3.44 -14.37
N CYS A 20 -1.82 2.25 -14.08
CA CYS A 20 -0.67 2.00 -13.21
C CYS A 20 0.08 0.74 -13.67
N LEU A 21 1.37 0.63 -13.34
CA LEU A 21 2.12 -0.62 -13.50
C LEU A 21 2.33 -1.27 -12.13
N TYR A 22 3.11 -0.66 -11.23
CA TYR A 22 3.40 -1.16 -9.88
C TYR A 22 2.79 -0.25 -8.81
N PHE A 23 2.90 1.06 -8.97
CA PHE A 23 2.25 2.03 -8.09
C PHE A 23 0.76 2.18 -8.40
N LEU A 24 -0.09 1.52 -7.61
CA LEU A 24 -1.55 1.66 -7.68
C LEU A 24 -1.97 3.10 -7.33
N PRO A 25 -3.06 3.64 -7.92
CA PRO A 25 -3.66 4.88 -7.43
C PRO A 25 -3.97 4.78 -5.94
N LEU A 26 -3.70 5.85 -5.17
CA LEU A 26 -3.83 5.81 -3.70
C LEU A 26 -5.27 5.58 -3.25
N THR A 27 -6.26 5.96 -4.05
CA THR A 27 -7.66 5.60 -3.80
C THR A 27 -7.85 4.08 -3.71
N THR A 28 -7.24 3.34 -4.64
CA THR A 28 -7.27 1.88 -4.64
C THR A 28 -6.52 1.32 -3.43
N VAL A 29 -5.39 1.92 -3.06
CA VAL A 29 -4.65 1.52 -1.84
C VAL A 29 -5.52 1.72 -0.60
N PHE A 30 -6.21 2.84 -0.43
CA PHE A 30 -7.08 3.07 0.73
C PHE A 30 -8.33 2.20 0.76
N ASP A 31 -8.82 1.79 -0.41
CA ASP A 31 -9.85 0.76 -0.52
C ASP A 31 -9.35 -0.59 -0.01
N LEU A 32 -8.15 -1.00 -0.45
CA LEU A 32 -7.50 -2.23 -0.01
C LEU A 32 -7.17 -2.21 1.49
N LEU A 33 -6.79 -1.05 2.04
CA LEU A 33 -6.51 -0.85 3.47
C LEU A 33 -7.77 -0.60 4.31
N HIS A 34 -8.98 -0.80 3.77
CA HIS A 34 -10.25 -0.60 4.48
C HIS A 34 -10.33 0.71 5.29
N MET A 35 -9.68 1.78 4.80
CA MET A 35 -9.59 3.03 5.55
C MET A 35 -10.98 3.66 5.64
N SER A 36 -11.33 4.24 6.79
CA SER A 36 -12.63 4.89 6.94
C SER A 36 -12.76 6.07 5.97
N THR A 37 -13.97 6.38 5.51
CA THR A 37 -14.22 7.54 4.64
C THR A 37 -13.69 8.83 5.27
N LEU A 38 -13.78 8.97 6.60
CA LEU A 38 -13.19 10.10 7.31
C LEU A 38 -11.67 10.13 7.19
N GLN A 39 -10.96 9.01 7.35
CA GLN A 39 -9.51 8.98 7.19
C GLN A 39 -9.06 9.13 5.74
N ARG A 40 -9.83 8.61 4.78
CA ARG A 40 -9.62 8.91 3.36
C ARG A 40 -9.82 10.38 3.09
N ASN A 41 -10.89 10.96 3.61
CA ASN A 41 -11.16 12.39 3.50
C ASN A 41 -10.11 13.22 4.24
N LEU A 42 -9.62 12.79 5.41
CA LEU A 42 -8.58 13.46 6.17
C LEU A 42 -7.24 13.33 5.47
N TYR A 43 -6.92 12.19 4.87
CA TYR A 43 -5.78 12.06 3.97
C TYR A 43 -5.96 12.99 2.76
N GLU A 44 -7.12 12.98 2.10
CA GLU A 44 -7.44 13.86 0.98
C GLU A 44 -7.47 15.34 1.38
N GLN A 45 -7.72 15.67 2.65
CA GLN A 45 -7.78 17.03 3.20
C GLN A 45 -6.39 17.48 3.71
N ALA A 46 -5.65 16.59 4.37
CA ALA A 46 -4.30 16.78 4.89
C ALA A 46 -3.23 16.72 3.80
N HIS A 47 -3.49 16.00 2.70
CA HIS A 47 -2.69 16.01 1.46
C HIS A 47 -3.32 16.84 0.34
N ARG A 48 -4.23 17.77 0.67
CA ARG A 48 -4.52 18.91 -0.22
C ARG A 48 -3.63 20.05 0.15
N PRO A 49 -2.58 20.23 -0.63
CA PRO A 49 -2.45 21.37 -1.51
C PRO A 49 -3.39 21.82 -2.64
N GLY A 50 -4.69 21.47 -2.77
CA GLY A 50 -5.54 22.09 -3.83
C GLY A 50 -5.64 21.36 -5.18
N TRP A 51 -5.55 20.04 -5.20
CA TRP A 51 -5.91 19.26 -6.38
C TRP A 51 -7.44 19.07 -6.50
N LEU A 52 -7.95 18.80 -7.70
CA LEU A 52 -9.39 18.61 -7.96
C LEU A 52 -9.91 17.37 -7.18
N THR A 53 -11.14 17.41 -6.65
CA THR A 53 -11.70 16.26 -5.88
C THR A 53 -11.84 15.02 -6.74
N TRP A 54 -11.86 13.83 -6.14
CA TRP A 54 -12.19 12.58 -6.84
C TRP A 54 -13.48 12.69 -7.65
N LYS A 55 -14.49 13.40 -7.13
CA LYS A 55 -15.75 13.70 -7.83
C LYS A 55 -15.56 14.61 -9.05
N THR A 56 -14.55 15.48 -9.02
CA THR A 56 -14.16 16.37 -10.12
C THR A 56 -13.32 15.65 -11.17
N PHE A 57 -12.40 14.77 -10.76
CA PHE A 57 -11.65 13.88 -11.66
C PHE A 57 -12.58 12.86 -12.32
N SER A 58 -13.43 12.16 -11.55
CA SER A 58 -14.40 11.18 -12.06
C SER A 58 -15.39 11.82 -13.03
N LYS A 59 -15.96 13.02 -12.75
CA LYS A 59 -16.79 13.76 -13.73
C LYS A 59 -16.03 14.20 -14.99
N TRP A 60 -14.73 14.43 -14.88
CA TRP A 60 -13.83 14.68 -16.03
C TRP A 60 -13.53 13.41 -16.84
N LEU A 61 -13.50 12.25 -16.18
CA LEU A 61 -13.11 10.94 -16.70
C LEU A 61 -14.28 10.13 -17.27
N THR A 62 -15.50 10.31 -16.74
CA THR A 62 -16.72 9.64 -17.24
C THR A 62 -17.26 10.27 -18.53
N GLY A 63 -16.65 11.35 -19.02
CA GLY A 63 -16.86 11.85 -20.38
C GLY A 63 -15.93 11.14 -21.35
N CYS A 64 -16.44 10.09 -22.00
CA CYS A 64 -15.76 9.15 -22.90
C CYS A 64 -14.68 9.70 -23.86
N GLN A 65 -13.66 8.85 -24.08
CA GLN A 65 -12.77 8.69 -25.27
C GLN A 65 -11.56 9.65 -25.42
N PRO A 66 -10.53 9.22 -26.20
CA PRO A 66 -9.13 8.99 -25.80
C PRO A 66 -8.30 10.27 -25.58
N ILE A 67 -7.15 10.15 -24.91
CA ILE A 67 -6.03 11.12 -24.84
C ILE A 67 -6.52 12.58 -24.85
N ARG A 68 -7.03 13.08 -23.72
CA ARG A 68 -7.23 14.53 -23.58
C ARG A 68 -5.93 15.16 -23.12
N ASP A 69 -5.15 15.54 -24.11
CA ASP A 69 -4.22 16.65 -24.07
C ASP A 69 -4.76 17.82 -23.24
N MET A 70 -4.03 18.21 -22.19
CA MET A 70 -4.47 19.26 -21.28
C MET A 70 -4.31 20.64 -21.93
N ARG A 71 -5.40 21.43 -22.00
CA ARG A 71 -5.34 22.79 -22.55
C ARG A 71 -4.51 23.71 -21.64
N PRO A 72 -3.71 24.65 -22.19
CA PRO A 72 -2.87 25.56 -21.40
C PRO A 72 -3.64 26.37 -20.35
N THR A 73 -4.90 26.72 -20.59
CA THR A 73 -5.76 27.40 -19.59
C THR A 73 -6.12 26.52 -18.40
N GLN A 74 -6.20 25.20 -18.58
CA GLN A 74 -6.41 24.23 -17.50
C GLN A 74 -5.13 24.03 -16.71
N LYS A 75 -3.97 23.97 -17.38
CA LYS A 75 -2.63 24.00 -16.77
C LYS A 75 -2.46 25.25 -15.91
N LEU A 76 -2.78 26.43 -16.45
CA LEU A 76 -2.68 27.72 -15.76
C LEU A 76 -3.60 27.79 -14.53
N LYS A 77 -4.81 27.21 -14.60
CA LYS A 77 -5.72 27.13 -13.45
C LYS A 77 -5.16 26.23 -12.34
N LEU A 78 -4.56 25.10 -12.73
CA LEU A 78 -3.84 24.20 -11.84
C LEU A 78 -2.64 24.90 -11.21
N GLU A 79 -1.85 25.63 -12.00
CA GLU A 79 -0.71 26.43 -11.55
C GLU A 79 -1.11 27.53 -10.56
N LYS A 80 -2.22 28.24 -10.81
CA LYS A 80 -2.74 29.26 -9.89
C LYS A 80 -3.25 28.65 -8.57
N MET A 81 -3.89 27.48 -8.61
CA MET A 81 -4.30 26.77 -7.40
C MET A 81 -3.11 26.30 -6.57
N LEU A 82 -2.01 25.94 -7.25
CA LEU A 82 -0.76 25.47 -6.68
C LEU A 82 0.09 26.64 -6.10
N GLN A 83 0.12 27.81 -6.75
CA GLN A 83 0.84 29.00 -6.28
C GLN A 83 0.39 29.52 -4.90
N GLY A 84 -0.85 29.26 -4.49
CA GLY A 84 -1.34 29.68 -3.16
C GLY A 84 -0.76 28.89 -1.98
N ARG A 85 0.10 27.90 -2.21
CA ARG A 85 0.48 26.87 -1.22
C ARG A 85 2.00 26.58 -1.21
N PRO A 86 2.79 27.36 -0.44
CA PRO A 86 4.26 27.34 -0.48
C PRO A 86 4.92 25.99 -0.13
N ALA A 87 4.30 25.19 0.73
CA ALA A 87 4.83 23.88 1.13
C ALA A 87 4.95 22.87 -0.03
N LEU A 88 4.30 23.13 -1.17
CA LEU A 88 4.34 22.25 -2.35
C LEU A 88 5.21 22.78 -3.49
N THR A 89 5.89 23.90 -3.31
CA THR A 89 6.63 24.54 -4.41
C THR A 89 7.66 23.59 -5.04
N GLN A 90 8.30 22.73 -4.25
CA GLN A 90 9.24 21.73 -4.76
C GLN A 90 8.56 20.64 -5.60
N LEU A 91 7.47 20.04 -5.10
CA LEU A 91 6.69 19.04 -5.84
C LEU A 91 6.09 19.65 -7.13
N GLN A 92 5.70 20.92 -7.08
CA GLN A 92 5.21 21.66 -8.25
C GLN A 92 6.30 21.86 -9.30
N GLN A 93 7.53 22.20 -8.88
CA GLN A 93 8.66 22.31 -9.79
C GLN A 93 8.96 20.95 -10.43
N GLU A 94 9.03 19.88 -9.63
CA GLU A 94 9.26 18.51 -10.12
C GLU A 94 8.22 18.10 -11.19
N ILE A 95 6.93 18.31 -10.94
CA ILE A 95 5.85 17.98 -11.90
C ILE A 95 5.90 18.90 -13.13
N ARG A 96 6.26 20.18 -12.98
CA ARG A 96 6.36 21.12 -14.12
C ARG A 96 7.47 20.77 -15.10
N HIS A 97 8.53 20.14 -14.62
CA HIS A 97 9.61 19.65 -15.47
C HIS A 97 9.27 18.32 -16.17
N LYS A 98 8.14 17.68 -15.82
CA LYS A 98 7.63 16.52 -16.56
C LYS A 98 6.90 16.98 -17.81
N ASP A 99 7.24 16.35 -18.92
CA ASP A 99 6.59 16.54 -20.21
C ASP A 99 5.41 15.57 -20.44
N ALA A 100 5.03 14.83 -19.40
CA ALA A 100 3.82 14.00 -19.36
C ALA A 100 3.28 13.87 -17.93
N LEU A 101 1.96 13.83 -17.79
CA LEU A 101 1.28 13.66 -16.51
C LEU A 101 0.82 12.22 -16.32
N TRP A 102 1.12 11.65 -15.15
CA TRP A 102 0.70 10.32 -14.76
C TRP A 102 0.24 10.33 -13.30
N ARG A 103 -0.99 9.85 -13.06
CA ARG A 103 -1.68 10.02 -11.77
C ARG A 103 -0.92 9.38 -10.59
N PRO A 104 -0.51 8.09 -10.65
CA PRO A 104 0.26 7.49 -9.58
C PRO A 104 1.52 8.25 -9.23
N TYR A 105 2.26 8.78 -10.21
CA TYR A 105 3.45 9.59 -9.93
C TYR A 105 3.13 10.77 -9.01
N ALA A 106 2.15 11.59 -9.36
CA ALA A 106 1.85 12.76 -8.54
C ALA A 106 1.23 12.41 -7.18
N GLU A 107 0.42 11.35 -7.08
CA GLU A 107 -0.13 10.87 -5.81
C GLU A 107 0.96 10.33 -4.86
N TRP A 108 1.82 9.45 -5.35
CA TRP A 108 2.89 8.84 -4.55
C TRP A 108 4.02 9.83 -4.25
N SER A 109 4.38 10.74 -5.16
CA SER A 109 5.32 11.83 -4.87
C SER A 109 4.77 12.75 -3.77
N GLY A 110 3.47 13.02 -3.76
CA GLY A 110 2.82 13.76 -2.68
C GLY A 110 2.87 13.02 -1.35
N LEU A 111 2.57 11.72 -1.35
CA LEU A 111 2.65 10.86 -0.16
C LEU A 111 4.08 10.81 0.42
N MET A 112 5.09 10.61 -0.43
CA MET A 112 6.50 10.57 -0.03
C MET A 112 7.06 11.93 0.37
N GLY A 113 6.47 13.03 -0.14
CA GLY A 113 6.79 14.39 0.29
C GLY A 113 6.19 14.78 1.65
N SER A 114 5.37 13.90 2.25
CA SER A 114 4.85 14.07 3.59
C SER A 114 5.78 13.48 4.66
N PRO A 115 5.53 13.72 5.97
CA PRO A 115 6.26 13.10 7.08
C PRO A 115 6.05 11.58 7.24
N LEU A 116 5.81 10.85 6.14
CA LEU A 116 5.54 9.43 6.13
C LEU A 116 6.79 8.61 6.48
N PHE A 117 7.94 8.99 5.93
CA PHE A 117 9.23 8.42 6.27
C PHE A 117 10.03 9.43 7.10
N ASN A 118 10.78 8.91 8.08
CA ASN A 118 11.68 9.66 8.93
C ASN A 118 13.05 9.79 8.27
N SER A 119 13.53 8.73 7.60
CA SER A 119 14.79 8.74 6.87
C SER A 119 14.65 9.26 5.44
N LYS A 120 15.56 10.17 5.06
CA LYS A 120 15.73 10.62 3.68
C LYS A 120 16.08 9.47 2.73
N GLN A 121 16.80 8.45 3.20
CA GLN A 121 17.19 7.30 2.37
C GLN A 121 15.97 6.51 1.89
N CYS A 122 14.94 6.37 2.74
CA CYS A 122 13.66 5.76 2.37
C CYS A 122 12.94 6.56 1.28
N VAL A 123 12.87 7.89 1.46
CA VAL A 123 12.24 8.78 0.48
C VAL A 123 12.97 8.71 -0.86
N ASP A 124 14.31 8.80 -0.84
CA ASP A 124 15.13 8.79 -2.05
C ASP A 124 15.01 7.44 -2.80
N TYR A 125 14.99 6.32 -2.08
CA TYR A 125 14.77 4.99 -2.67
C TYR A 125 13.44 4.89 -3.40
N TRP A 126 12.33 5.27 -2.75
CA TRP A 126 11.01 5.16 -3.37
C TRP A 126 10.77 6.19 -4.47
N LYS A 127 11.36 7.39 -4.37
CA LYS A 127 11.35 8.37 -5.45
C LYS A 127 12.09 7.85 -6.69
N ASP A 128 13.24 7.20 -6.53
CA ASP A 128 13.97 6.56 -7.65
C ASP A 128 13.11 5.53 -8.40
N LYS A 129 12.41 4.67 -7.66
CA LYS A 129 11.50 3.67 -8.27
C LYS A 129 10.31 4.30 -8.96
N LEU A 130 9.74 5.34 -8.36
CA LEU A 130 8.61 6.07 -8.95
C LEU A 130 9.02 6.82 -10.23
N GLU A 131 10.23 7.39 -10.25
CA GLU A 131 10.83 8.01 -11.44
C GLU A 131 11.05 6.99 -12.56
N THR A 132 11.61 5.84 -12.22
CA THR A 132 11.80 4.73 -13.16
C THR A 132 10.48 4.26 -13.76
N GLU A 133 9.42 4.15 -12.94
CA GLU A 133 8.09 3.76 -13.43
C GLU A 133 7.46 4.86 -14.29
N TRP A 134 7.61 6.14 -13.92
CA TRP A 134 7.15 7.24 -14.76
C TRP A 134 7.81 7.22 -16.14
N HIS A 135 9.13 7.01 -16.20
CA HIS A 135 9.84 6.88 -17.47
C HIS A 135 9.32 5.69 -18.29
N LEU A 136 9.16 4.52 -17.66
CA LEU A 136 8.61 3.34 -18.33
C LEU A 136 7.18 3.60 -18.87
N ALA A 137 6.28 4.11 -18.03
CA ALA A 137 4.88 4.32 -18.35
C ALA A 137 4.64 5.46 -19.35
N CYS A 138 5.41 6.55 -19.26
CA CYS A 138 5.16 7.77 -20.01
C CYS A 138 6.10 7.97 -21.21
N LYS A 139 7.26 7.29 -21.24
CA LYS A 139 8.24 7.40 -22.34
C LYS A 139 8.36 6.14 -23.15
N LEU A 140 8.61 5.01 -22.50
CA LEU A 140 8.96 3.78 -23.22
C LEU A 140 7.74 3.05 -23.76
N LEU A 141 6.74 2.77 -22.90
CA LEU A 141 5.55 2.04 -23.30
C LEU A 141 4.71 2.74 -24.39
N PRO A 142 4.54 4.08 -24.38
CA PRO A 142 3.79 4.76 -25.43
C PRO A 142 4.48 4.70 -26.81
N CYS A 143 5.82 4.62 -26.84
CA CYS A 143 6.60 4.50 -28.08
C CYS A 143 6.66 3.06 -28.63
N ALA A 144 6.23 2.06 -27.86
CA ALA A 144 6.24 0.67 -28.28
C ALA A 144 5.12 0.37 -29.29
N SER A 145 5.50 -0.26 -30.41
CA SER A 145 4.64 -0.47 -31.59
C SER A 145 3.62 -1.60 -31.44
N SER A 146 3.78 -2.50 -30.46
CA SER A 146 2.89 -3.64 -30.22
C SER A 146 2.78 -3.99 -28.74
N GLY A 147 1.77 -4.79 -28.40
CA GLY A 147 1.61 -5.40 -27.07
C GLY A 147 2.80 -6.30 -26.70
N ALA A 148 3.31 -7.09 -27.65
CA ALA A 148 4.53 -7.86 -27.46
C ALA A 148 5.75 -6.99 -27.13
N ALA A 149 5.93 -5.85 -27.83
CA ALA A 149 7.00 -4.89 -27.53
C ALA A 149 6.83 -4.25 -26.14
N LYS A 150 5.60 -3.93 -25.74
CA LYS A 150 5.28 -3.44 -24.39
C LYS A 150 5.61 -4.48 -23.32
N LEU A 151 5.26 -5.75 -23.56
CA LEU A 151 5.58 -6.85 -22.64
C LEU A 151 7.09 -7.05 -22.50
N ALA A 152 7.85 -6.96 -23.60
CA ALA A 152 9.31 -7.03 -23.56
C ALA A 152 9.90 -5.90 -22.70
N LEU A 153 9.43 -4.65 -22.88
CA LEU A 153 9.85 -3.52 -22.05
C LEU A 153 9.52 -3.72 -20.57
N LEU A 154 8.37 -4.29 -20.24
CA LEU A 154 8.01 -4.63 -18.85
C LEU A 154 8.94 -5.71 -18.29
N ALA A 155 9.21 -6.76 -19.06
CA ALA A 155 10.05 -7.88 -18.63
C ALA A 155 11.52 -7.47 -18.42
N ASP A 156 12.03 -6.58 -19.27
CA ASP A 156 13.41 -6.10 -19.21
C ASP A 156 13.60 -4.89 -18.28
N SER A 157 12.50 -4.32 -17.75
CA SER A 157 12.58 -3.28 -16.73
C SER A 157 13.22 -3.81 -15.43
N THR A 158 14.03 -2.97 -14.80
CA THR A 158 14.54 -3.21 -13.44
C THR A 158 13.41 -3.31 -12.41
N LEU A 159 12.26 -2.66 -12.66
CA LEU A 159 11.10 -2.70 -11.77
C LEU A 159 10.48 -4.08 -11.61
N ALA A 160 10.60 -4.95 -12.62
CA ALA A 160 10.12 -6.32 -12.51
C ALA A 160 10.86 -7.11 -11.41
N GLU A 161 12.11 -6.75 -11.15
CA GLU A 161 12.94 -7.35 -10.11
C GLU A 161 12.87 -6.57 -8.80
N ASP A 162 12.90 -5.23 -8.88
CA ASP A 162 12.87 -4.35 -7.71
C ASP A 162 11.51 -4.36 -7.00
N LEU A 163 10.40 -4.34 -7.75
CA LEU A 163 9.05 -4.16 -7.21
C LEU A 163 8.15 -5.39 -7.39
N GLY A 164 8.35 -6.15 -8.47
CA GLY A 164 7.56 -7.35 -8.79
C GLY A 164 7.80 -8.54 -7.87
N THR A 165 7.11 -9.64 -8.16
CA THR A 165 7.41 -10.94 -7.53
C THR A 165 8.73 -11.52 -8.07
N PRO A 166 9.42 -12.39 -7.32
CA PRO A 166 10.66 -13.02 -7.79
C PRO A 166 10.54 -13.70 -9.17
N SER A 167 9.41 -14.34 -9.48
CA SER A 167 9.19 -14.96 -10.79
C SER A 167 8.65 -14.03 -11.88
N SER A 168 8.36 -12.75 -11.59
CA SER A 168 7.68 -11.83 -12.51
C SER A 168 8.39 -11.72 -13.86
N ARG A 169 9.69 -11.40 -13.88
CA ARG A 169 10.49 -11.32 -15.11
C ARG A 169 10.43 -12.63 -15.91
N ALA A 170 10.62 -13.76 -15.26
CA ALA A 170 10.61 -15.07 -15.92
C ALA A 170 9.24 -15.40 -16.53
N ARG A 171 8.15 -15.10 -15.81
CA ARG A 171 6.77 -15.29 -16.28
C ARG A 171 6.44 -14.41 -17.49
N LEU A 172 6.82 -13.13 -17.45
CA LEU A 172 6.61 -12.23 -18.59
C LEU A 172 7.43 -12.67 -19.82
N LYS A 173 8.67 -13.13 -19.64
CA LYS A 173 9.50 -13.67 -20.74
C LYS A 173 8.93 -14.97 -21.31
N ALA A 174 8.43 -15.86 -20.45
CA ALA A 174 7.77 -17.09 -20.90
C ALA A 174 6.50 -16.79 -21.71
N LEU A 175 5.70 -15.82 -21.26
CA LEU A 175 4.52 -15.38 -22.00
C LEU A 175 4.91 -14.75 -23.35
N LEU A 176 5.96 -13.92 -23.40
CA LEU A 176 6.45 -13.36 -24.66
C LEU A 176 6.89 -14.46 -25.65
N ALA A 177 7.50 -15.54 -25.15
CA ALA A 177 7.94 -16.67 -25.96
C ALA A 177 6.79 -17.50 -26.56
N SER A 178 5.56 -17.39 -26.03
CA SER A 178 4.38 -18.09 -26.54
C SER A 178 3.85 -17.56 -27.89
N LYS A 179 4.38 -16.41 -28.37
CA LYS A 179 4.04 -15.79 -29.68
C LYS A 179 2.54 -15.57 -29.91
N LEU A 180 1.80 -15.27 -28.85
CA LEU A 180 0.40 -14.85 -28.93
C LEU A 180 0.28 -13.48 -29.63
N ASP A 181 -0.88 -13.22 -30.23
CA ASP A 181 -1.22 -11.87 -30.68
C ASP A 181 -1.46 -10.92 -29.49
N ASP A 182 -1.52 -9.61 -29.77
CA ASP A 182 -1.60 -8.58 -28.73
C ASP A 182 -2.89 -8.68 -27.87
N GLN A 183 -4.00 -9.08 -28.45
CA GLN A 183 -5.28 -9.21 -27.74
C GLN A 183 -5.26 -10.44 -26.83
N ALA A 184 -4.79 -11.58 -27.34
CA ALA A 184 -4.62 -12.80 -26.59
C ALA A 184 -3.59 -12.63 -25.46
N LEU A 185 -2.51 -11.88 -25.70
CA LEU A 185 -1.45 -11.62 -24.71
C LEU A 185 -1.95 -10.79 -23.52
N THR A 186 -2.69 -9.72 -23.78
CA THR A 186 -3.20 -8.82 -22.72
C THR A 186 -4.37 -9.42 -21.93
N SER A 187 -5.09 -10.39 -22.50
CA SER A 187 -6.16 -11.13 -21.83
C SER A 187 -5.68 -12.46 -21.20
N HIS A 188 -4.41 -12.84 -21.41
CA HIS A 188 -3.87 -14.09 -20.90
C HIS A 188 -3.83 -14.10 -19.37
N ALA A 189 -4.22 -15.22 -18.75
CA ALA A 189 -4.25 -15.37 -17.30
C ALA A 189 -2.89 -15.09 -16.66
N ASP A 190 -1.80 -15.62 -17.22
CA ASP A 190 -0.44 -15.36 -16.69
C ASP A 190 -0.06 -13.88 -16.71
N PHE A 191 -0.48 -13.10 -17.70
CA PHE A 191 -0.25 -11.65 -17.71
C PHE A 191 -0.99 -11.00 -16.54
N MET A 192 -2.29 -11.25 -16.43
CA MET A 192 -3.15 -10.67 -15.40
C MET A 192 -2.70 -11.07 -13.99
N HIS A 193 -2.39 -12.35 -13.78
CA HIS A 193 -1.90 -12.89 -12.52
C HIS A 193 -0.57 -12.27 -12.13
N THR A 194 0.37 -12.14 -13.07
CA THR A 194 1.67 -11.51 -12.82
C THR A 194 1.50 -10.04 -12.44
N ARG A 195 0.67 -9.28 -13.18
CA ARG A 195 0.43 -7.86 -12.88
C ARG A 195 -0.24 -7.64 -11.53
N LEU A 196 -1.22 -8.47 -11.17
CA LEU A 196 -1.86 -8.39 -9.86
C LEU A 196 -0.87 -8.71 -8.73
N ALA A 197 -0.09 -9.79 -8.89
CA ALA A 197 0.91 -10.20 -7.92
C ALA A 197 1.99 -9.12 -7.72
N ASP A 198 2.47 -8.50 -8.80
CA ASP A 198 3.44 -7.40 -8.76
C ASP A 198 2.91 -6.18 -8.00
N CYS A 199 1.64 -5.80 -8.20
CA CYS A 199 1.03 -4.68 -7.48
C CYS A 199 0.97 -4.97 -5.97
N VAL A 200 0.57 -6.18 -5.58
CA VAL A 200 0.51 -6.56 -4.16
C VAL A 200 1.90 -6.67 -3.55
N ALA A 201 2.87 -7.23 -4.28
CA ALA A 201 4.28 -7.27 -3.88
C ALA A 201 4.83 -5.86 -3.64
N THR A 202 4.54 -4.91 -4.53
CA THR A 202 4.96 -3.51 -4.38
C THR A 202 4.44 -2.89 -3.09
N LEU A 203 3.17 -3.13 -2.74
CA LEU A 203 2.58 -2.65 -1.48
C LEU A 203 3.23 -3.29 -0.24
N LEU A 204 3.53 -4.60 -0.30
CA LEU A 204 4.21 -5.30 0.79
C LEU A 204 5.65 -4.80 0.97
N ARG A 205 6.36 -4.57 -0.14
CA ARG A 205 7.68 -3.94 -0.14
C ARG A 205 7.62 -2.54 0.50
N PHE A 206 6.64 -1.72 0.11
CA PHE A 206 6.44 -0.40 0.71
C PHE A 206 6.17 -0.46 2.21
N ALA A 207 5.32 -1.40 2.65
CA ALA A 207 5.05 -1.64 4.07
C ALA A 207 6.31 -2.10 4.84
N ALA A 208 7.18 -2.90 4.21
CA ALA A 208 8.44 -3.33 4.81
C ALA A 208 9.37 -2.14 5.07
N TRP A 209 9.49 -1.20 4.13
CA TRP A 209 10.28 0.02 4.30
C TRP A 209 9.72 0.92 5.41
N LEU A 210 8.39 1.11 5.46
CA LEU A 210 7.75 1.87 6.55
C LEU A 210 8.05 1.24 7.92
N THR A 211 8.02 -0.09 7.97
CA THR A 211 8.32 -0.82 9.21
C THR A 211 9.79 -0.67 9.58
N ALA A 212 10.72 -0.81 8.63
CA ALA A 212 12.15 -0.67 8.88
C ALA A 212 12.50 0.75 9.36
N ASP A 213 11.96 1.77 8.72
CA ASP A 213 12.16 3.18 9.08
C ASP A 213 11.64 3.48 10.50
N ALA A 214 10.45 2.99 10.85
CA ALA A 214 9.89 3.15 12.19
C ALA A 214 10.67 2.38 13.27
N VAL A 215 11.19 1.20 12.92
CA VAL A 215 12.02 0.38 13.82
C VAL A 215 13.35 1.08 14.07
N VAL A 216 14.04 1.56 13.05
CA VAL A 216 15.31 2.30 13.20
C VAL A 216 15.16 3.56 14.05
N LEU A 217 14.03 4.26 13.93
CA LEU A 217 13.71 5.41 14.80
C LEU A 217 13.55 5.01 16.27
N ASN A 218 13.14 3.78 16.56
CA ASN A 218 12.85 3.30 17.91
C ASN A 218 13.91 2.29 18.38
N GLY A 219 14.86 2.78 19.18
CA GLY A 219 15.99 2.00 19.70
C GLY A 219 15.59 0.71 20.43
N ASP A 220 14.45 0.69 21.10
CA ASP A 220 13.96 -0.51 21.81
C ASP A 220 13.44 -1.58 20.83
N LEU A 221 12.79 -1.15 19.74
CA LEU A 221 12.39 -2.04 18.65
C LEU A 221 13.60 -2.59 17.89
N MET A 222 14.68 -1.81 17.77
CA MET A 222 15.95 -2.26 17.19
C MET A 222 16.65 -3.32 18.03
N GLN A 223 16.61 -3.23 19.36
CA GLN A 223 17.17 -4.26 20.22
C GLN A 223 16.38 -5.57 20.11
N LEU A 224 15.05 -5.48 20.04
CA LEU A 224 14.19 -6.63 19.80
C LEU A 224 14.40 -7.24 18.40
N SER A 225 14.63 -6.41 17.37
CA SER A 225 14.86 -6.83 15.98
C SER A 225 16.22 -7.52 15.73
N SER A 226 17.12 -7.49 16.72
CA SER A 226 18.43 -8.15 16.66
C SER A 226 18.42 -9.63 17.07
N MET A 227 17.30 -10.13 17.61
CA MET A 227 17.11 -11.56 17.91
C MET A 227 16.62 -12.29 16.64
N GLU A 228 17.12 -13.48 16.29
CA GLU A 228 16.93 -14.12 14.97
C GLU A 228 15.47 -14.36 14.50
N ASP A 229 14.47 -14.24 15.39
CA ASP A 229 13.03 -14.45 15.13
C ASP A 229 12.18 -13.16 14.98
N SER A 230 12.82 -12.01 14.80
CA SER A 230 12.24 -10.70 15.19
C SER A 230 11.86 -9.74 14.06
N GLN A 231 11.80 -10.19 12.80
CA GLN A 231 11.31 -9.34 11.72
C GLN A 231 9.83 -9.00 11.99
N PRO A 232 9.49 -7.72 12.25
CA PRO A 232 8.13 -7.37 12.63
C PRO A 232 7.15 -7.73 11.54
N LEU A 233 5.91 -8.05 11.93
CA LEU A 233 4.80 -8.40 11.04
C LEU A 233 4.96 -9.67 10.18
N VAL A 234 6.15 -10.26 10.04
CA VAL A 234 6.37 -11.50 9.26
C VAL A 234 5.50 -12.65 9.76
N ARG A 235 5.34 -12.76 11.08
CA ARG A 235 4.46 -13.76 11.70
C ARG A 235 3.00 -13.64 11.24
N TRP A 236 2.58 -12.45 10.84
CA TRP A 236 1.22 -12.12 10.38
C TRP A 236 1.07 -12.13 8.85
N LEU A 237 2.02 -12.71 8.13
CA LEU A 237 1.88 -13.00 6.71
C LEU A 237 1.18 -14.36 6.50
N PRO A 238 0.29 -14.48 5.50
CA PRO A 238 -0.22 -15.77 5.05
C PRO A 238 0.93 -16.68 4.60
N ARG A 239 0.92 -17.93 5.07
CA ARG A 239 1.90 -18.96 4.73
C ARG A 239 1.18 -20.21 4.28
N LEU A 240 1.75 -20.90 3.30
CA LEU A 240 1.34 -22.26 2.97
C LEU A 240 1.72 -23.17 4.15
N THR A 241 0.76 -23.94 4.62
CA THR A 241 1.00 -24.95 5.64
C THR A 241 1.61 -26.22 5.03
N SER A 242 1.96 -27.19 5.86
CA SER A 242 2.45 -28.50 5.41
C SER A 242 1.45 -29.24 4.50
N THR A 243 0.17 -28.87 4.55
CA THR A 243 -0.86 -29.37 3.63
C THR A 243 -0.91 -28.46 2.39
N PRO A 244 -0.58 -28.96 1.19
CA PRO A 244 -0.58 -28.16 -0.04
C PRO A 244 -2.01 -27.84 -0.48
N SER A 245 -2.59 -26.79 0.10
CA SER A 245 -3.88 -26.14 -0.20
C SER A 245 -4.38 -25.34 1.00
N GLU A 246 -3.84 -25.59 2.19
CA GLU A 246 -4.22 -24.91 3.41
C GLU A 246 -3.27 -23.75 3.71
N TRP A 247 -3.86 -22.57 3.89
CA TRP A 247 -3.17 -21.35 4.27
C TRP A 247 -3.29 -21.12 5.78
N SER A 248 -2.27 -20.54 6.38
CA SER A 248 -2.36 -20.02 7.74
C SER A 248 -3.48 -18.96 7.85
N ASN A 249 -3.93 -18.70 9.07
CA ASN A 249 -4.88 -17.63 9.36
C ASN A 249 -4.19 -16.52 10.18
N PRO A 250 -3.54 -15.54 9.52
CA PRO A 250 -2.80 -14.51 10.22
C PRO A 250 -3.62 -13.72 11.24
N LEU A 251 -4.91 -13.54 10.98
CA LEU A 251 -5.78 -12.81 11.88
C LEU A 251 -6.06 -13.60 13.16
N ASP A 252 -6.24 -14.92 13.05
CA ASP A 252 -6.33 -15.80 14.23
C ASP A 252 -5.03 -15.80 15.03
N ASP A 253 -3.89 -15.94 14.34
CA ASP A 253 -2.57 -15.89 14.97
C ASP A 253 -2.34 -14.56 15.73
N CYS A 254 -2.75 -13.44 15.13
CA CYS A 254 -2.65 -12.11 15.72
C CYS A 254 -3.59 -11.96 16.94
N ILE A 255 -4.84 -12.44 16.85
CA ILE A 255 -5.80 -12.39 17.96
C ILE A 255 -5.32 -13.26 19.13
N LYS A 256 -4.78 -14.44 18.86
CA LYS A 256 -4.14 -15.31 19.88
C LYS A 256 -2.92 -14.63 20.51
N HIS A 257 -2.16 -13.85 19.75
CA HIS A 257 -1.08 -13.04 20.31
C HIS A 257 -1.59 -11.96 21.25
N PHE A 258 -2.67 -11.26 20.90
CA PHE A 258 -3.30 -10.28 21.80
C PHE A 258 -3.81 -10.93 23.08
N GLY A 259 -4.40 -12.13 22.97
CA GLY A 259 -4.79 -12.92 24.14
C GLY A 259 -3.61 -13.19 25.07
N ARG A 260 -2.46 -13.62 24.52
CA ARG A 260 -1.24 -13.85 25.31
C ARG A 260 -0.70 -12.58 25.98
N LEU A 261 -0.67 -11.45 25.26
CA LEU A 261 -0.25 -10.16 25.83
C LEU A 261 -1.14 -9.72 26.99
N ALA A 262 -2.45 -9.95 26.87
CA ALA A 262 -3.43 -9.59 27.89
C ALA A 262 -3.61 -10.64 29.00
N GLY A 263 -2.86 -11.75 28.96
CA GLY A 263 -3.00 -12.85 29.92
C GLY A 263 -4.33 -13.60 29.81
N CYS A 264 -4.99 -13.58 28.66
CA CYS A 264 -6.21 -14.32 28.37
C CYS A 264 -5.88 -15.76 27.95
N SER A 265 -6.64 -16.73 28.48
CA SER A 265 -6.47 -18.16 28.15
C SER A 265 -6.89 -18.52 26.73
N ASP A 266 -7.88 -17.82 26.18
CA ASP A 266 -8.41 -18.04 24.84
C ASP A 266 -9.08 -16.78 24.25
N THR A 267 -9.61 -16.91 23.04
CA THR A 267 -10.34 -15.83 22.34
C THR A 267 -11.63 -15.42 23.06
N ALA A 268 -12.27 -16.32 23.83
CA ALA A 268 -13.50 -16.00 24.54
C ALA A 268 -13.22 -15.09 25.74
N ALA A 269 -12.14 -15.36 26.49
CA ALA A 269 -11.63 -14.52 27.56
C ALA A 269 -11.19 -13.14 27.04
N LEU A 270 -10.56 -13.09 25.86
CA LEU A 270 -10.24 -11.81 25.20
C LEU A 270 -11.50 -11.02 24.83
N GLY A 271 -12.56 -11.69 24.38
CA GLY A 271 -13.86 -11.06 24.13
C GLY A 271 -14.51 -10.49 25.40
N GLU A 272 -14.38 -11.18 26.52
CA GLU A 272 -14.83 -10.69 27.83
C GLU A 272 -14.05 -9.46 28.29
N LEU A 273 -12.71 -9.50 28.18
CA LEU A 273 -11.84 -8.36 28.47
C LEU A 273 -12.26 -7.13 27.65
N TRP A 274 -12.49 -7.31 26.34
CA TRP A 274 -12.91 -6.22 25.47
C TRP A 274 -14.28 -5.66 25.87
N ALA A 275 -15.25 -6.51 26.20
CA ALA A 275 -16.56 -6.06 26.67
C ALA A 275 -16.47 -5.31 28.01
N GLN A 276 -15.56 -5.72 28.90
CA GLN A 276 -15.31 -5.02 30.16
C GLN A 276 -14.68 -3.63 29.95
N HIS A 277 -13.72 -3.52 29.02
CA HIS A 277 -13.15 -2.22 28.63
C HIS A 277 -14.23 -1.26 28.11
N GLU A 278 -15.08 -1.72 27.20
CA GLU A 278 -16.17 -0.88 26.69
C GLU A 278 -17.17 -0.46 27.78
N TYR A 279 -17.44 -1.34 28.75
CA TYR A 279 -18.28 -1.00 29.90
C TYR A 279 -17.68 0.12 30.76
N HIS A 280 -16.37 0.07 31.03
CA HIS A 280 -15.68 1.14 31.74
C HIS A 280 -15.65 2.47 30.96
N GLN A 281 -15.82 2.42 29.64
CA GLN A 281 -15.99 3.60 28.77
C GLN A 281 -17.46 4.06 28.66
N GLY A 282 -18.36 3.56 29.51
CA GLY A 282 -19.77 3.96 29.57
C GLY A 282 -20.68 3.28 28.53
N LYS A 283 -20.22 2.22 27.85
CA LYS A 283 -21.05 1.44 26.92
C LYS A 283 -21.71 0.24 27.63
N VAL A 284 -22.64 -0.42 26.94
CA VAL A 284 -23.26 -1.67 27.44
C VAL A 284 -22.23 -2.79 27.47
N ARG A 285 -22.14 -3.52 28.59
CA ARG A 285 -21.29 -4.72 28.72
C ARG A 285 -21.90 -5.89 27.94
N ASP A 286 -21.52 -6.04 26.69
CA ASP A 286 -22.01 -7.12 25.80
C ASP A 286 -20.92 -8.14 25.46
N ILE A 287 -20.67 -9.06 26.39
CA ILE A 287 -19.65 -10.12 26.26
C ILE A 287 -19.93 -11.01 25.04
N THR A 288 -21.17 -11.48 24.90
CA THR A 288 -21.58 -12.39 23.83
C THR A 288 -21.35 -11.78 22.45
N SER A 289 -21.63 -10.49 22.29
CA SER A 289 -21.37 -9.77 21.04
C SER A 289 -19.88 -9.68 20.72
N LYS A 290 -19.02 -9.35 21.69
CA LYS A 290 -17.57 -9.28 21.47
C LYS A 290 -16.94 -10.63 21.15
N GLN A 291 -17.32 -11.68 21.87
CA GLN A 291 -16.88 -13.04 21.58
C GLN A 291 -17.32 -13.50 20.18
N ARG A 292 -18.56 -13.19 19.79
CA ARG A 292 -19.06 -13.48 18.44
C ARG A 292 -18.30 -12.69 17.38
N LEU A 293 -18.01 -11.42 17.63
CA LEU A 293 -17.31 -10.55 16.69
C LEU A 293 -15.88 -11.03 16.44
N LEU A 294 -15.14 -11.43 17.48
CA LEU A 294 -13.81 -12.03 17.33
C LEU A 294 -13.87 -13.33 16.50
N ARG A 295 -14.86 -14.18 16.75
CA ARG A 295 -15.08 -15.42 15.97
C ARG A 295 -15.40 -15.12 14.50
N ASP A 296 -16.27 -14.14 14.25
CA ASP A 296 -16.64 -13.70 12.91
C ASP A 296 -15.42 -13.13 12.16
N TRP A 297 -14.55 -12.40 12.85
CA TRP A 297 -13.28 -11.92 12.30
C TRP A 297 -12.35 -13.07 11.92
N ILE A 298 -12.12 -14.02 12.84
CA ILE A 298 -11.28 -15.20 12.62
C ILE A 298 -11.77 -16.01 11.41
N ASN A 299 -13.07 -16.27 11.32
CA ASN A 299 -13.66 -17.04 10.23
C ASN A 299 -13.71 -16.25 8.91
N GLY A 300 -13.80 -14.91 8.98
CA GLY A 300 -13.88 -14.02 7.83
C GLY A 300 -15.23 -14.06 7.11
N GLY A 301 -16.31 -14.45 7.81
CA GLY A 301 -17.64 -14.64 7.22
C GLY A 301 -18.54 -13.39 7.20
N LYS A 302 -18.23 -12.34 7.97
CA LYS A 302 -19.08 -11.14 8.10
C LYS A 302 -18.37 -9.83 7.76
N GLY A 303 -17.46 -9.88 6.79
CA GLY A 303 -16.70 -8.72 6.35
C GLY A 303 -15.48 -8.42 7.22
N ARG A 304 -14.88 -7.26 6.95
CA ARG A 304 -13.60 -6.85 7.54
C ARG A 304 -13.84 -6.15 8.90
N PRO A 305 -12.94 -6.31 9.88
CA PRO A 305 -12.93 -5.53 11.12
C PRO A 305 -12.95 -4.03 10.83
N ASN A 306 -13.90 -3.31 11.41
CA ASN A 306 -13.92 -1.86 11.32
C ASN A 306 -12.86 -1.24 12.25
N LEU A 307 -12.29 -0.11 11.84
CA LEU A 307 -11.15 0.52 12.55
C LEU A 307 -11.47 0.94 13.99
N THR A 308 -12.71 1.33 14.28
CA THR A 308 -13.14 1.71 15.64
C THR A 308 -13.12 0.51 16.58
N SER A 309 -13.63 -0.64 16.12
CA SER A 309 -13.59 -1.89 16.86
C SER A 309 -12.16 -2.40 17.04
N VAL A 310 -11.32 -2.31 16.00
CA VAL A 310 -9.90 -2.67 16.11
C VAL A 310 -9.20 -1.81 17.16
N ARG A 311 -9.41 -0.48 17.11
CA ARG A 311 -8.84 0.44 18.10
C ARG A 311 -9.30 0.10 19.51
N SER A 312 -10.61 -0.12 19.71
CA SER A 312 -11.16 -0.45 21.03
C SER A 312 -10.62 -1.77 21.58
N LEU A 313 -10.42 -2.79 20.74
CA LEU A 313 -9.77 -4.03 21.14
C LEU A 313 -8.29 -3.79 21.50
N ALA A 314 -7.56 -3.03 20.70
CA ALA A 314 -6.16 -2.70 20.95
C ALA A 314 -5.97 -1.94 22.28
N GLU A 315 -6.86 -0.98 22.58
CA GLU A 315 -6.89 -0.27 23.86
C GLU A 315 -7.10 -1.23 25.03
N ALA A 316 -8.09 -2.12 24.95
CA ALA A 316 -8.36 -3.11 25.99
C ALA A 316 -7.15 -4.03 26.26
N VAL A 317 -6.46 -4.45 25.20
CA VAL A 317 -5.27 -5.30 25.29
C VAL A 317 -4.09 -4.54 25.89
N ALA A 318 -3.81 -3.33 25.42
CA ALA A 318 -2.69 -2.52 25.92
C ALA A 318 -2.84 -2.18 27.40
N ILE A 319 -4.03 -1.72 27.82
CA ILE A 319 -4.33 -1.41 29.23
C ILE A 319 -4.14 -2.65 30.10
N ARG A 320 -4.63 -3.81 29.65
CA ARG A 320 -4.49 -5.05 30.40
C ARG A 320 -3.03 -5.51 30.48
N ALA A 321 -2.29 -5.44 29.37
CA ALA A 321 -0.88 -5.81 29.33
C ALA A 321 -0.04 -4.92 30.26
N ALA A 322 -0.28 -3.61 30.26
CA ALA A 322 0.39 -2.66 31.15
C ALA A 322 0.06 -2.94 32.63
N ALA A 323 -1.21 -3.23 32.94
CA ALA A 323 -1.62 -3.61 34.30
C ALA A 323 -0.93 -4.90 34.79
N LEU A 324 -0.74 -5.89 33.91
CA LEU A 324 0.01 -7.12 34.22
C LEU A 324 1.50 -6.85 34.48
N GLN A 325 2.03 -5.75 33.94
CA GLN A 325 3.38 -5.27 34.21
C GLN A 325 3.47 -4.31 35.42
N GLY A 326 2.35 -4.09 36.13
CA GLY A 326 2.31 -3.23 37.32
C GLY A 326 2.19 -1.72 37.04
N ILE A 327 1.83 -1.32 35.82
CA ILE A 327 1.67 0.08 35.44
C ILE A 327 0.22 0.51 35.71
N ALA A 328 0.00 1.35 36.74
CA ALA A 328 -1.34 1.63 37.29
C ALA A 328 -2.16 2.67 36.51
N ASP A 329 -1.55 3.51 35.66
CA ASP A 329 -2.23 4.61 34.97
C ASP A 329 -1.83 4.68 33.48
N TYR A 330 -1.93 3.56 32.79
CA TYR A 330 -1.55 3.48 31.39
C TYR A 330 -2.54 4.26 30.49
N GLN A 331 -2.10 5.40 29.99
CA GLN A 331 -2.81 6.25 29.02
C GLN A 331 -2.30 6.09 27.58
N GLY A 332 -1.44 5.08 27.34
CA GLY A 332 -0.51 5.10 26.21
C GLY A 332 -1.13 5.20 24.81
N GLY A 333 -0.28 5.52 23.83
CA GLY A 333 -0.69 5.75 22.44
C GLY A 333 0.07 4.87 21.44
N SER A 334 1.40 4.83 21.53
CA SER A 334 2.26 4.12 20.57
C SER A 334 2.01 2.61 20.54
N GLU A 335 1.81 1.96 21.70
CA GLU A 335 1.56 0.52 21.74
C GLU A 335 0.14 0.18 21.25
N ILE A 336 -0.85 1.03 21.56
CA ILE A 336 -2.22 0.90 21.01
C ILE A 336 -2.19 1.05 19.49
N ASP A 337 -1.44 2.01 18.98
CA ASP A 337 -1.23 2.19 17.55
C ASP A 337 -0.50 0.98 16.94
N ALA A 338 0.54 0.46 17.59
CA ALA A 338 1.25 -0.75 17.13
C ALA A 338 0.33 -1.97 17.05
N LEU A 339 -0.44 -2.25 18.10
CA LEU A 339 -1.43 -3.34 18.11
C LEU A 339 -2.49 -3.13 17.02
N ARG A 340 -3.01 -1.90 16.84
CA ARG A 340 -3.95 -1.59 15.75
C ARG A 340 -3.34 -1.92 14.39
N GLN A 341 -2.10 -1.49 14.14
CA GLN A 341 -1.43 -1.75 12.86
C GLN A 341 -1.12 -3.24 12.66
N MET A 342 -0.76 -3.98 13.71
CA MET A 342 -0.55 -5.43 13.63
C MET A 342 -1.82 -6.15 13.18
N LEU A 343 -2.96 -5.88 13.83
CA LEU A 343 -4.22 -6.52 13.48
C LEU A 343 -4.66 -6.12 12.07
N HIS A 344 -4.51 -4.84 11.72
CA HIS A 344 -4.87 -4.34 10.40
C HIS A 344 -4.00 -4.94 9.28
N PHE A 345 -2.70 -5.11 9.53
CA PHE A 345 -1.79 -5.80 8.62
C PHE A 345 -2.20 -7.26 8.43
N ALA A 346 -2.38 -8.01 9.52
CA ALA A 346 -2.80 -9.41 9.51
C ALA A 346 -4.12 -9.62 8.74
N GLU A 347 -5.05 -8.69 8.93
CA GLU A 347 -6.35 -8.70 8.28
C GLU A 347 -6.24 -8.40 6.77
N THR A 348 -5.50 -7.36 6.42
CA THR A 348 -5.32 -6.93 5.03
C THR A 348 -4.59 -7.99 4.22
N THR A 349 -3.52 -8.58 4.75
CA THR A 349 -2.77 -9.63 4.05
C THR A 349 -3.62 -10.89 3.86
N ARG A 350 -4.46 -11.25 4.85
CA ARG A 350 -5.46 -12.31 4.69
C ARG A 350 -6.51 -11.97 3.63
N PHE A 351 -7.01 -10.73 3.59
CA PHE A 351 -7.95 -10.28 2.57
C PHE A 351 -7.35 -10.38 1.17
N LEU A 352 -6.14 -9.85 0.97
CA LEU A 352 -5.41 -9.91 -0.29
C LEU A 352 -5.16 -11.36 -0.73
N GLN A 353 -4.80 -12.25 0.19
CA GLN A 353 -4.65 -13.67 -0.06
C GLN A 353 -5.94 -14.31 -0.58
N LYS A 354 -7.07 -14.07 0.08
CA LYS A 354 -8.38 -14.59 -0.34
C LYS A 354 -8.80 -14.03 -1.71
N GLU A 355 -8.57 -12.75 -1.97
CA GLU A 355 -8.88 -12.15 -3.27
C GLU A 355 -8.01 -12.71 -4.39
N MET A 356 -6.70 -12.91 -4.16
CA MET A 356 -5.82 -13.55 -5.14
C MET A 356 -6.26 -14.99 -5.44
N LEU A 357 -6.64 -15.77 -4.43
CA LEU A 357 -7.23 -17.10 -4.64
C LEU A 357 -8.54 -17.04 -5.44
N ARG A 358 -9.43 -16.10 -5.10
CA ARG A 358 -10.72 -15.90 -5.80
C ARG A 358 -10.51 -15.55 -7.28
N LEU A 359 -9.43 -14.84 -7.60
CA LEU A 359 -9.02 -14.48 -8.96
C LEU A 359 -8.22 -15.59 -9.67
N GLY A 360 -8.06 -16.75 -9.03
CA GLY A 360 -7.46 -17.95 -9.61
C GLY A 360 -5.93 -17.94 -9.65
N LEU A 361 -5.27 -17.10 -8.85
CA LEU A 361 -3.81 -17.08 -8.82
C LEU A 361 -3.27 -18.39 -8.22
N PRO A 362 -2.21 -18.97 -8.81
CA PRO A 362 -1.57 -20.17 -8.25
C PRO A 362 -1.04 -19.93 -6.84
N ALA A 363 -1.19 -20.92 -5.96
CA ALA A 363 -0.77 -20.83 -4.56
C ALA A 363 0.72 -20.48 -4.41
N GLN A 364 1.58 -20.99 -5.30
CA GLN A 364 3.00 -20.68 -5.34
C GLN A 364 3.26 -19.20 -5.61
N LEU A 365 2.54 -18.60 -6.56
CA LEU A 365 2.67 -17.17 -6.89
C LEU A 365 2.18 -16.29 -5.72
N ILE A 366 1.11 -16.69 -5.04
CA ILE A 366 0.66 -16.01 -3.82
C ILE A 366 1.71 -16.11 -2.71
N GLY A 367 2.37 -17.27 -2.57
CA GLY A 367 3.47 -17.47 -1.63
C GLY A 367 4.65 -16.55 -1.93
N GLU A 368 5.01 -16.41 -3.21
CA GLU A 368 6.03 -15.47 -3.67
C GLU A 368 5.70 -14.02 -3.30
N VAL A 369 4.45 -13.57 -3.50
CA VAL A 369 4.00 -12.23 -3.11
C VAL A 369 4.31 -11.97 -1.63
N PHE A 370 3.90 -12.86 -0.73
CA PHE A 370 4.13 -12.66 0.71
C PHE A 370 5.60 -12.84 1.12
N SER A 371 6.40 -13.57 0.35
CA SER A 371 7.85 -13.70 0.59
C SER A 371 8.64 -12.41 0.33
N THR A 372 8.07 -11.44 -0.41
CA THR A 372 8.73 -10.16 -0.70
C THR A 372 8.92 -9.29 0.54
N TYR A 373 7.99 -9.32 1.49
CA TYR A 373 8.06 -8.50 2.71
C TYR A 373 9.35 -8.74 3.53
N PRO A 374 9.68 -9.97 3.97
CA PRO A 374 10.88 -10.21 4.78
C PRO A 374 12.18 -9.96 4.01
N GLN A 375 12.18 -10.15 2.69
CA GLN A 375 13.35 -9.84 1.84
C GLN A 375 13.56 -8.33 1.77
N GLU A 376 12.49 -7.58 1.51
CA GLU A 376 12.55 -6.13 1.40
C GLU A 376 12.83 -5.45 2.73
N TYR A 377 12.32 -5.99 3.85
CA TYR A 377 12.61 -5.46 5.18
C TYR A 377 14.12 -5.51 5.49
N ARG A 378 14.79 -6.63 5.19
CA ARG A 378 16.25 -6.75 5.32
C ARG A 378 16.99 -5.77 4.41
N LYS A 379 16.53 -5.62 3.16
CA LYS A 379 17.10 -4.65 2.20
C LYS A 379 17.00 -3.22 2.74
N ALA A 380 15.83 -2.84 3.26
CA ALA A 380 15.60 -1.51 3.84
C ALA A 380 16.53 -1.27 5.03
N LEU A 381 16.63 -2.22 5.96
CA LEU A 381 17.54 -2.13 7.10
C LEU A 381 19.01 -2.01 6.69
N MET A 382 19.45 -2.75 5.67
CA MET A 382 20.80 -2.61 5.11
C MET A 382 21.04 -1.19 4.57
N VAL A 383 20.08 -0.63 3.82
CA VAL A 383 20.18 0.75 3.29
C VAL A 383 20.19 1.80 4.41
N LEU A 384 19.46 1.54 5.50
CA LEU A 384 19.43 2.39 6.69
C LEU A 384 20.67 2.22 7.59
N GLY A 385 21.62 1.36 7.24
CA GLY A 385 22.86 1.15 8.01
C GLY A 385 22.75 0.18 9.18
N HIS A 386 21.69 -0.63 9.22
CA HIS A 386 21.39 -1.58 10.29
C HIS A 386 21.15 -3.00 9.76
N PRO A 387 22.10 -3.61 9.02
CA PRO A 387 21.90 -4.93 8.42
C PRO A 387 21.60 -5.99 9.48
N LEU A 388 20.63 -6.86 9.20
CA LEU A 388 20.40 -8.07 9.98
C LEU A 388 21.41 -9.15 9.56
N PRO A 389 21.85 -10.03 10.48
CA PRO A 389 22.75 -11.14 10.18
C PRO A 389 22.21 -12.11 9.11
#